data_AF-A0A6G3Z4I7-F1
#
_entry.id   AF-A0A6G3Z4I7-F1
#
_cell.length_a   1.000
_cell.length_b   1.000
_cell.length_c   1.000
_cell.angle_alpha   90.00
_cell.angle_beta   90.00
_cell.angle_gamma   90.00
#
_symmetry.space_group_name_H-M   'P 1'
#
loop_
_entity.id
_entity.type
_entity.pdbx_description
1 polymer ?
#
loop_
_entity_poly.entity_id
_entity_poly.type
_entity_poly.pdbx_seq_one_letter_code
_entity_poly.pdbx_strand_id
1 'polypeptide(L)'
;LAREGTQFPSLVAALEEAGGVTQSADLRQIVIQRTTSGASQQTIVANLWQFLETGDLRYNLSLRDGDTILVPTRESFDPHESLRLAAASFAADENRPLNIAIIGEVFRPGPYTVTGTARTGAAGVPGGGGGNSIPPTVTRAIQVAGGIKPEANIREIQVYRRTRDGQEQTIAINLWNLLAEGDITEDILLQEGDTVVVPEADTLLPAEIAEVAAASFSPNTIRVNVVGEVDNPGVIEVPPNTPLSQGVLAAGGFNNRARTSNVELIRLNLNGTVTRSSLAIDFAAGIDESNNPLLRNNDIIIVKRSASATIADTLDTLVTPLGRAFSLFTLPLSILNLFE
;
A
#
# COMPACT_ATOMS: atom_id res chain seq x y z
N LEU A 1 -16.97 -33.99 -51.63
CA LEU A 1 -15.87 -33.29 -50.95
C LEU A 1 -15.97 -31.82 -51.32
N ALA A 2 -16.75 -31.05 -50.56
CA ALA A 2 -16.81 -29.60 -50.71
C ALA A 2 -15.46 -29.03 -50.29
N ARG A 3 -14.85 -28.19 -51.15
CA ARG A 3 -13.64 -27.45 -50.80
C ARG A 3 -14.02 -26.49 -49.68
N GLU A 4 -13.52 -26.74 -48.47
CA GLU A 4 -13.48 -25.75 -47.40
C GLU A 4 -12.82 -24.50 -47.97
N GLY A 5 -13.57 -23.39 -47.97
CA GLY A 5 -13.04 -22.11 -48.39
C GLY A 5 -11.86 -21.78 -47.50
N THR A 6 -10.69 -21.53 -48.09
CA THR A 6 -9.51 -21.04 -47.38
C THR A 6 -9.85 -19.68 -46.77
N GLN A 7 -10.33 -19.68 -45.53
CA GLN A 7 -10.55 -18.46 -44.76
C GLN A 7 -9.17 -17.87 -44.49
N PHE A 8 -8.85 -16.77 -45.17
CA PHE A 8 -7.61 -16.07 -44.95
C PHE A 8 -7.55 -15.59 -43.49
N PRO A 9 -6.40 -15.77 -42.80
CA PRO A 9 -6.26 -15.30 -41.43
C PRO A 9 -6.49 -13.79 -41.38
N SER A 10 -7.22 -13.35 -40.36
CA SER A 10 -7.53 -11.94 -40.15
C SER A 10 -6.44 -11.27 -39.30
N LEU A 11 -6.36 -9.93 -39.36
CA LEU A 11 -5.43 -9.16 -38.53
C LEU A 11 -5.62 -9.48 -37.04
N VAL A 12 -6.86 -9.53 -36.56
CA VAL A 12 -7.18 -9.88 -35.17
C VAL A 12 -6.65 -11.26 -34.80
N ALA A 13 -6.91 -12.27 -35.65
CA ALA A 13 -6.46 -13.64 -35.41
C ALA A 13 -4.93 -13.74 -35.35
N ALA A 14 -4.22 -12.99 -36.20
CA ALA A 14 -2.76 -12.95 -36.16
C ALA A 14 -2.22 -12.27 -34.90
N LEU A 15 -2.89 -11.22 -34.41
CA LEU A 15 -2.53 -10.56 -33.15
C LEU A 15 -2.79 -11.47 -31.95
N GLU A 16 -3.90 -12.21 -31.93
CA GLU A 16 -4.20 -13.21 -30.89
C GLU A 16 -3.14 -14.31 -30.85
N GLU A 17 -2.77 -14.87 -32.01
CA GLU A 17 -1.70 -15.87 -32.12
C GLU A 17 -0.34 -15.33 -31.68
N ALA A 18 -0.08 -14.03 -31.89
CA ALA A 18 1.13 -13.35 -31.43
C ALA A 18 1.15 -13.04 -29.92
N GLY A 19 0.13 -13.49 -29.16
CA GLY A 19 0.01 -13.25 -27.73
C GLY A 19 -0.62 -11.91 -27.37
N GLY A 20 -1.34 -11.31 -28.33
CA GLY A 20 -2.13 -10.09 -28.16
C GLY A 20 -1.34 -8.77 -28.21
N VAL A 21 -2.10 -7.67 -28.17
CA VAL A 21 -1.57 -6.29 -28.16
C VAL A 21 -1.44 -5.75 -26.75
N THR A 22 -0.38 -4.98 -26.50
CA THR A 22 -0.17 -4.27 -25.23
C THR A 22 -1.05 -3.02 -25.13
N GLN A 23 -1.34 -2.53 -23.93
CA GLN A 23 -2.17 -1.33 -23.74
C GLN A 23 -1.55 -0.03 -24.29
N SER A 24 -0.24 -0.03 -24.56
CA SER A 24 0.48 1.10 -25.19
C SER A 24 0.47 1.06 -26.72
N ALA A 25 -0.16 0.05 -27.34
CA ALA A 25 -0.22 -0.10 -28.79
C ALA A 25 -1.14 0.96 -29.42
N ASP A 26 -0.70 1.55 -30.53
CA ASP A 26 -1.56 2.40 -31.36
C ASP A 26 -2.30 1.56 -32.40
N LEU A 27 -3.56 1.23 -32.08
CA LEU A 27 -4.44 0.48 -32.97
C LEU A 27 -4.97 1.28 -34.15
N ARG A 28 -4.78 2.60 -34.19
CA ARG A 28 -5.25 3.45 -35.29
C ARG A 28 -4.30 3.46 -36.47
N GLN A 29 -3.02 3.11 -36.22
CA GLN A 29 -1.94 3.21 -37.19
C GLN A 29 -1.18 1.88 -37.36
N ILE A 30 -1.87 0.74 -37.32
CA ILE A 30 -1.21 -0.56 -37.56
C ILE A 30 -0.72 -0.59 -39.01
N VAL A 31 0.56 -0.88 -39.20
CA VAL A 31 1.20 -0.90 -40.52
C VAL A 31 1.35 -2.35 -40.97
N ILE A 32 0.82 -2.65 -42.15
CA ILE A 32 0.97 -3.95 -42.80
C ILE A 32 1.82 -3.74 -44.05
N GLN A 33 2.99 -4.38 -44.08
CA GLN A 33 3.87 -4.41 -45.24
C GLN A 33 3.64 -5.69 -46.02
N ARG A 34 3.07 -5.56 -47.22
CA ARG A 34 2.74 -6.68 -48.10
C ARG A 34 3.76 -6.81 -49.21
N THR A 35 4.45 -7.95 -49.28
CA THR A 35 5.33 -8.28 -50.40
C THR A 35 4.51 -8.76 -51.58
N THR A 36 4.48 -7.97 -52.65
CA THR A 36 3.82 -8.36 -53.90
C THR A 36 4.79 -9.19 -54.76
N SER A 37 4.29 -10.11 -55.59
CA SER A 37 5.08 -11.09 -56.38
C SER A 37 6.13 -10.50 -57.36
N GLY A 38 6.31 -9.18 -57.40
CA GLY A 38 7.32 -8.46 -58.18
C GLY A 38 8.31 -7.62 -57.35
N ALA A 39 8.54 -7.97 -56.07
CA ALA A 39 9.41 -7.26 -55.13
C ALA A 39 8.99 -5.84 -54.72
N SER A 40 7.82 -5.36 -55.15
CA SER A 40 7.23 -4.11 -54.65
C SER A 40 6.56 -4.34 -53.29
N GLN A 41 7.01 -3.61 -52.26
CA GLN A 41 6.36 -3.57 -50.95
C GLN A 41 5.18 -2.59 -50.99
N GLN A 42 3.98 -3.08 -50.69
CA GLN A 42 2.81 -2.23 -50.47
C GLN A 42 2.65 -1.98 -48.97
N THR A 43 2.56 -0.71 -48.57
CA THR A 43 2.27 -0.33 -47.18
C THR A 43 0.77 -0.08 -47.04
N ILE A 44 0.12 -0.77 -46.11
CA ILE A 44 -1.31 -0.64 -45.81
C ILE A 44 -1.41 -0.19 -44.35
N VAL A 45 -2.12 0.91 -44.09
CA VAL A 45 -2.43 1.36 -42.74
C VAL A 45 -3.81 0.84 -42.36
N ALA A 46 -3.89 0.11 -41.25
CA ALA A 46 -5.11 -0.45 -40.70
C ALA A 46 -5.46 0.27 -39.39
N ASN A 47 -6.73 0.65 -39.26
CA ASN A 47 -7.29 1.24 -38.05
C ASN A 47 -8.17 0.20 -37.35
N LEU A 48 -7.55 -0.62 -36.50
CA LEU A 48 -8.23 -1.64 -35.71
C LEU A 48 -9.00 -1.05 -34.52
N TRP A 49 -8.74 0.20 -34.13
CA TRP A 49 -9.56 0.89 -33.13
C TRP A 49 -11.02 0.99 -33.60
N GLN A 50 -11.23 1.29 -34.87
CA GLN A 50 -12.57 1.37 -35.45
C GLN A 50 -13.29 0.00 -35.44
N PHE A 51 -12.54 -1.09 -35.62
CA PHE A 51 -13.08 -2.44 -35.46
C PHE A 51 -13.54 -2.68 -34.03
N LEU A 52 -12.73 -2.29 -33.03
CA LEU A 52 -13.07 -2.43 -31.61
C LEU A 52 -14.34 -1.64 -31.24
N GLU A 53 -14.52 -0.44 -31.80
CA GLU A 53 -15.69 0.40 -31.51
C GLU A 53 -16.97 0.00 -32.24
N THR A 54 -16.85 -0.45 -33.49
CA THR A 54 -18.01 -0.65 -34.37
C THR A 54 -18.32 -2.11 -34.68
N GLY A 55 -17.38 -3.02 -34.44
CA GLY A 55 -17.46 -4.41 -34.88
C GLY A 55 -17.42 -4.60 -36.40
N ASP A 56 -17.15 -3.53 -37.17
CA ASP A 56 -17.17 -3.57 -38.62
C ASP A 56 -15.95 -4.31 -39.17
N LEU A 57 -16.21 -5.48 -39.76
CA LEU A 57 -15.21 -6.39 -40.32
C LEU A 57 -14.34 -5.75 -41.41
N ARG A 58 -14.75 -4.63 -42.02
CA ARG A 58 -13.92 -3.91 -42.99
C ARG A 58 -12.61 -3.40 -42.38
N TYR A 59 -12.58 -3.19 -41.07
CA TYR A 59 -11.39 -2.77 -40.31
C TYR A 59 -10.56 -3.96 -39.81
N ASN A 60 -11.09 -5.20 -39.91
CA ASN A 60 -10.34 -6.43 -39.64
C ASN A 60 -9.78 -7.00 -40.95
N LEU A 61 -8.66 -6.43 -41.41
CA LEU A 61 -8.08 -6.75 -42.72
C LEU A 61 -7.71 -8.24 -42.84
N SER A 62 -7.95 -8.83 -44.02
CA SER A 62 -7.44 -10.16 -44.35
C SER A 62 -5.96 -10.12 -44.75
N LEU A 63 -5.19 -11.02 -44.14
CA LEU A 63 -3.76 -11.14 -44.33
C LEU A 63 -3.44 -12.10 -45.50
N ARG A 64 -2.28 -11.88 -46.10
CA ARG A 64 -1.71 -12.73 -47.15
C ARG A 64 -0.35 -13.24 -46.70
N ASP A 65 0.09 -14.31 -47.37
CA ASP A 65 1.43 -14.84 -47.17
C ASP A 65 2.49 -13.75 -47.46
N GLY A 66 3.50 -13.67 -46.60
CA GLY A 66 4.54 -12.63 -46.64
C GLY A 66 4.15 -11.27 -46.04
N ASP A 67 2.94 -11.10 -45.51
CA ASP A 67 2.58 -9.86 -44.80
C ASP A 67 3.39 -9.73 -43.49
N THR A 68 4.01 -8.56 -43.29
CA THR A 68 4.64 -8.17 -42.02
C THR A 68 3.74 -7.16 -41.32
N ILE A 69 3.43 -7.41 -40.05
CA ILE A 69 2.56 -6.55 -39.23
C ILE A 69 3.43 -5.81 -38.22
N LEU A 70 3.37 -4.48 -38.25
CA LEU A 70 3.99 -3.60 -37.29
C LEU A 70 2.90 -2.88 -36.51
N VAL A 71 2.89 -3.07 -35.20
CA VAL A 71 1.98 -2.37 -34.28
C VAL A 71 2.81 -1.30 -33.57
N PRO A 72 2.67 -0.01 -33.94
CA PRO A 72 3.44 1.06 -33.31
C PRO A 72 2.98 1.29 -31.86
N THR A 73 3.84 1.92 -31.06
CA THR A 73 3.47 2.41 -29.72
C THR A 73 2.94 3.83 -29.78
N ARG A 74 1.91 4.15 -29.00
CA ARG A 74 1.31 5.49 -28.96
C ARG A 74 2.18 6.44 -28.12
N GLU A 75 2.27 7.70 -28.55
CA GLU A 75 3.03 8.74 -27.83
C GLU A 75 2.36 9.17 -26.52
N SER A 76 1.03 9.25 -26.47
CA SER A 76 0.26 9.58 -25.25
C SER A 76 -0.44 8.36 -24.67
N PHE A 77 -0.58 8.31 -23.34
CA PHE A 77 -1.41 7.31 -22.66
C PHE A 77 -2.80 7.91 -22.37
N ASP A 78 -3.85 7.12 -22.55
CA ASP A 78 -5.23 7.47 -22.21
C ASP A 78 -5.81 6.28 -21.42
N PRO A 79 -6.11 6.46 -20.12
CA PRO A 79 -6.63 5.39 -19.27
C PRO A 79 -7.99 4.83 -19.71
N HIS A 80 -8.87 5.65 -20.32
CA HIS A 80 -10.17 5.18 -20.78
C HIS A 80 -10.02 4.24 -21.98
N GLU A 81 -9.09 4.54 -22.87
CA GLU A 81 -8.80 3.69 -24.02
C GLU A 81 -8.07 2.41 -23.62
N SER A 82 -7.15 2.48 -22.64
CA SER A 82 -6.43 1.30 -22.17
C SER A 82 -7.36 0.26 -21.55
N LEU A 83 -8.38 0.68 -20.78
CA LEU A 83 -9.37 -0.23 -20.20
C LEU A 83 -10.21 -0.93 -21.29
N ARG A 84 -10.62 -0.18 -22.32
CA ARG A 84 -11.33 -0.76 -23.47
C ARG A 84 -10.46 -1.76 -24.22
N LEU A 85 -9.18 -1.44 -24.40
CA LEU A 85 -8.22 -2.32 -25.04
C LEU A 85 -7.97 -3.59 -24.22
N ALA A 86 -7.82 -3.48 -22.90
CA ALA A 86 -7.63 -4.63 -22.01
C ALA A 86 -8.83 -5.60 -22.04
N ALA A 87 -10.03 -5.12 -22.37
CA ALA A 87 -11.23 -5.95 -22.52
C ALA A 87 -11.36 -6.62 -23.90
N ALA A 88 -10.48 -6.30 -24.86
CA ALA A 88 -10.54 -6.87 -26.21
C ALA A 88 -10.07 -8.33 -26.22
N SER A 89 -10.65 -9.17 -27.10
CA SER A 89 -10.26 -10.58 -27.23
C SER A 89 -8.80 -10.78 -27.65
N PHE A 90 -8.24 -9.78 -28.32
CA PHE A 90 -6.88 -9.74 -28.84
C PHE A 90 -5.93 -8.91 -27.98
N ALA A 91 -6.34 -8.52 -26.76
CA ALA A 91 -5.44 -7.97 -25.76
C ALA A 91 -4.42 -9.02 -25.33
N ALA A 92 -3.25 -8.59 -24.88
CA ALA A 92 -2.26 -9.51 -24.33
C ALA A 92 -2.80 -10.22 -23.07
N ASP A 93 -2.48 -11.50 -22.90
CA ASP A 93 -2.85 -12.22 -21.68
C ASP A 93 -2.03 -11.69 -20.49
N GLU A 94 -2.73 -10.98 -19.60
CA GLU A 94 -2.18 -10.33 -18.41
C GLU A 94 -2.31 -11.20 -17.15
N ASN A 95 -2.79 -12.45 -17.26
CA ASN A 95 -2.85 -13.39 -16.13
C ASN A 95 -1.53 -14.07 -15.78
N ARG A 96 -0.43 -13.67 -16.42
CA ARG A 96 0.92 -14.14 -16.10
C ARG A 96 1.49 -13.33 -14.92
N PRO A 97 2.37 -13.94 -14.09
CA PRO A 97 3.09 -13.21 -13.05
C PRO A 97 3.86 -12.04 -13.70
N LEU A 98 3.63 -10.82 -13.22
CA LEU A 98 4.33 -9.63 -13.71
C LEU A 98 5.44 -9.24 -12.74
N ASN A 99 6.65 -9.06 -13.24
CA ASN A 99 7.74 -8.48 -12.46
C ASN A 99 7.72 -6.96 -12.63
N ILE A 100 7.48 -6.27 -11.53
CA ILE A 100 7.44 -4.83 -11.46
C ILE A 100 8.40 -4.33 -10.37
N ALA A 101 8.76 -3.05 -10.43
CA ALA A 101 9.44 -2.37 -9.34
C ALA A 101 8.49 -1.38 -8.68
N ILE A 102 8.52 -1.29 -7.36
CA ILE A 102 7.74 -0.30 -6.59
C ILE A 102 8.73 0.49 -5.73
N ILE A 103 8.73 1.81 -5.87
CA ILE A 103 9.64 2.70 -5.15
C ILE A 103 8.91 3.93 -4.59
N GLY A 104 9.57 4.63 -3.65
CA GLY A 104 9.03 5.82 -3.00
C GLY A 104 8.31 5.53 -1.68
N GLU A 105 7.21 6.24 -1.42
CA GLU A 105 6.48 6.26 -0.14
C GLU A 105 5.51 5.08 0.05
N VAL A 106 6.05 3.88 -0.10
CA VAL A 106 5.41 2.62 0.27
C VAL A 106 6.11 1.99 1.47
N PHE A 107 5.42 1.12 2.22
CA PHE A 107 6.02 0.48 3.40
C PHE A 107 7.22 -0.41 3.06
N ARG A 108 7.20 -1.06 1.89
CA ARG A 108 8.29 -1.88 1.41
C ARG A 108 8.57 -1.58 -0.07
N PRO A 109 9.58 -0.74 -0.37
CA PRO A 109 10.03 -0.55 -1.73
C PRO A 109 10.89 -1.74 -2.19
N GLY A 110 10.85 -2.06 -3.47
CA GLY A 110 11.63 -3.14 -4.06
C GLY A 110 10.98 -3.77 -5.30
N PRO A 111 11.60 -4.82 -5.85
CA PRO A 111 11.00 -5.62 -6.90
C PRO A 111 9.91 -6.53 -6.35
N TYR A 112 8.80 -6.63 -7.08
CA TYR A 112 7.67 -7.47 -6.74
C TYR A 112 7.22 -8.27 -7.95
N THR A 113 6.88 -9.54 -7.71
CA THR A 113 6.13 -10.31 -8.68
C THR A 113 4.65 -10.20 -8.30
N VAL A 114 3.90 -9.40 -9.04
CA VAL A 114 2.45 -9.28 -8.87
C VAL A 114 1.80 -10.37 -9.70
N THR A 115 1.36 -11.42 -9.01
CA THR A 115 0.32 -12.30 -9.52
C THR A 115 -1.03 -11.68 -9.19
N GLY A 116 -2.09 -12.07 -9.89
CA GLY A 116 -3.46 -11.63 -9.59
C GLY A 116 -4.01 -12.03 -8.22
N THR A 117 -3.16 -12.30 -7.23
CA THR A 117 -3.48 -12.84 -5.92
C THR A 117 -2.65 -12.13 -4.84
N ALA A 118 -3.35 -11.44 -3.95
CA ALA A 118 -2.84 -10.88 -2.71
C ALA A 118 -4.01 -10.55 -1.76
N ARG A 119 -3.77 -10.68 -0.48
CA ARG A 119 -4.49 -9.92 0.55
C ARG A 119 -3.55 -8.83 1.03
N THR A 120 -4.04 -7.65 1.38
CA THR A 120 -3.25 -6.70 2.17
C THR A 120 -2.84 -7.40 3.47
N GLY A 121 -1.53 -7.54 3.71
CA GLY A 121 -1.02 -7.98 5.02
C GLY A 121 -1.16 -6.87 6.07
N ALA A 122 -0.73 -7.15 7.30
CA ALA A 122 -0.48 -6.09 8.30
C ALA A 122 0.58 -5.11 7.77
N ALA A 123 0.69 -3.88 8.31
CA ALA A 123 1.73 -2.93 7.89
C ALA A 123 3.12 -3.59 7.89
N GLY A 124 3.79 -3.50 6.74
CA GLY A 124 5.00 -4.24 6.46
C GLY A 124 4.73 -5.66 5.95
N VAL A 125 3.92 -6.52 6.55
CA VAL A 125 3.85 -7.94 6.14
C VAL A 125 3.45 -8.12 4.66
N PRO A 126 4.18 -8.93 3.86
CA PRO A 126 3.82 -9.17 2.47
C PRO A 126 2.46 -9.86 2.39
N GLY A 127 1.63 -9.43 1.45
CA GLY A 127 0.32 -10.03 1.22
C GLY A 127 0.39 -11.52 0.88
N GLY A 128 -0.51 -12.32 1.46
CA GLY A 128 -0.60 -13.77 1.19
C GLY A 128 -1.42 -14.09 -0.07
N GLY A 129 -0.95 -15.06 -0.87
CA GLY A 129 -1.56 -15.49 -2.12
C GLY A 129 -2.59 -16.61 -1.95
N GLY A 130 -3.82 -16.38 -2.44
CA GLY A 130 -4.84 -17.43 -2.56
C GLY A 130 -6.09 -16.97 -3.32
N GLY A 131 -6.27 -17.49 -4.54
CA GLY A 131 -7.55 -17.56 -5.27
C GLY A 131 -7.90 -16.39 -6.23
N ASN A 132 -8.32 -16.78 -7.44
CA ASN A 132 -8.82 -16.02 -8.61
C ASN A 132 -7.90 -14.95 -9.21
N SER A 133 -7.76 -14.95 -10.55
CA SER A 133 -6.97 -14.00 -11.32
C SER A 133 -7.58 -12.59 -11.23
N ILE A 134 -7.11 -11.80 -10.27
CA ILE A 134 -7.44 -10.38 -10.15
C ILE A 134 -6.48 -9.59 -11.06
N PRO A 135 -6.93 -8.58 -11.80
CA PRO A 135 -6.06 -7.78 -12.65
C PRO A 135 -4.88 -7.18 -11.86
N PRO A 136 -3.65 -7.17 -12.41
CA PRO A 136 -2.49 -6.61 -11.75
C PRO A 136 -2.49 -5.07 -11.89
N THR A 137 -3.24 -4.38 -11.03
CA THR A 137 -3.37 -2.91 -11.07
C THR A 137 -2.35 -2.19 -10.17
N VAL A 138 -2.29 -0.86 -10.27
CA VAL A 138 -1.42 -0.02 -9.43
C VAL A 138 -1.79 -0.10 -7.96
N THR A 139 -3.08 0.03 -7.62
CA THR A 139 -3.54 -0.11 -6.22
C THR A 139 -3.15 -1.47 -5.68
N ARG A 140 -3.22 -2.51 -6.52
CA ARG A 140 -2.81 -3.87 -6.15
C ARG A 140 -1.32 -3.99 -5.90
N ALA A 141 -0.49 -3.47 -6.79
CA ALA A 141 0.96 -3.45 -6.59
C ALA A 141 1.31 -2.78 -5.25
N ILE A 142 0.72 -1.63 -4.96
CA ILE A 142 0.90 -0.89 -3.71
C ILE A 142 0.51 -1.75 -2.48
N GLN A 143 -0.61 -2.46 -2.55
CA GLN A 143 -1.03 -3.38 -1.49
C GLN A 143 0.00 -4.49 -1.24
N VAL A 144 0.57 -5.06 -2.31
CA VAL A 144 1.63 -6.09 -2.22
C VAL A 144 2.89 -5.53 -1.58
N ALA A 145 3.21 -4.25 -1.81
CA ALA A 145 4.26 -3.49 -1.13
C ALA A 145 3.96 -3.15 0.35
N GLY A 146 2.86 -3.67 0.91
CA GLY A 146 2.44 -3.42 2.29
C GLY A 146 1.65 -2.12 2.48
N GLY A 147 1.16 -1.53 1.38
CA GLY A 147 0.40 -0.28 1.35
C GLY A 147 1.27 0.97 1.24
N ILE A 148 0.61 2.10 1.02
CA ILE A 148 1.23 3.43 1.08
C ILE A 148 1.50 3.86 2.51
N LYS A 149 2.51 4.70 2.70
CA LYS A 149 2.72 5.41 3.97
C LYS A 149 1.74 6.60 4.08
N PRO A 150 1.44 7.09 5.30
CA PRO A 150 0.59 8.27 5.50
C PRO A 150 1.08 9.53 4.78
N GLU A 151 2.38 9.61 4.48
CA GLU A 151 3.03 10.74 3.82
C GLU A 151 3.11 10.62 2.28
N ALA A 152 2.52 9.58 1.71
CA ALA A 152 2.52 9.35 0.26
C ALA A 152 1.65 10.38 -0.47
N ASN A 153 2.16 10.91 -1.58
CA ASN A 153 1.40 11.72 -2.52
C ASN A 153 0.65 10.81 -3.52
N ILE A 154 -0.62 10.57 -3.24
CA ILE A 154 -1.47 9.73 -4.08
C ILE A 154 -2.04 10.44 -5.32
N ARG A 155 -1.75 11.73 -5.51
CA ARG A 155 -2.22 12.54 -6.64
C ARG A 155 -1.30 12.49 -7.85
N GLU A 156 -0.03 12.18 -7.61
CA GLU A 156 1.03 12.27 -8.61
C GLU A 156 1.82 10.96 -8.69
N ILE A 157 1.13 9.83 -8.58
CA ILE A 157 1.77 8.52 -8.75
C ILE A 157 2.20 8.39 -10.21
N GLN A 158 3.38 7.83 -10.43
CA GLN A 158 3.94 7.67 -11.77
C GLN A 158 4.21 6.20 -12.06
N VAL A 159 3.84 5.76 -13.25
CA VAL A 159 4.26 4.46 -13.79
C VAL A 159 5.16 4.68 -14.98
N TYR A 160 6.40 4.22 -14.85
CA TYR A 160 7.34 4.16 -15.95
C TYR A 160 7.22 2.80 -16.63
N ARG A 161 6.78 2.83 -17.89
CA ARG A 161 6.58 1.65 -18.72
C ARG A 161 7.59 1.65 -19.85
N ARG A 162 8.33 0.55 -19.98
CA ARG A 162 9.22 0.35 -21.13
C ARG A 162 8.42 -0.21 -22.29
N THR A 163 8.33 0.55 -23.38
CA THR A 163 7.60 0.12 -24.58
C THR A 163 8.44 -0.87 -25.39
N ARG A 164 7.80 -1.59 -26.33
CA ARG A 164 8.50 -2.55 -27.21
C ARG A 164 9.58 -1.90 -28.08
N ASP A 165 9.41 -0.62 -28.37
CA ASP A 165 10.36 0.20 -29.15
C ASP A 165 11.53 0.69 -28.29
N GLY A 166 11.59 0.30 -27.01
CA GLY A 166 12.65 0.63 -26.07
C GLY A 166 12.55 2.03 -25.45
N GLN A 167 11.52 2.79 -25.79
CA GLN A 167 11.23 4.09 -25.18
C GLN A 167 10.58 3.92 -23.81
N GLU A 168 10.79 4.90 -22.93
CA GLU A 168 10.13 4.95 -21.62
C GLU A 168 8.90 5.85 -21.72
N GLN A 169 7.74 5.28 -21.41
CA GLN A 169 6.48 5.99 -21.31
C GLN A 169 6.21 6.30 -19.84
N THR A 170 5.97 7.57 -19.52
CA THR A 170 5.56 7.99 -18.17
C THR A 170 4.05 8.16 -18.14
N ILE A 171 3.39 7.42 -17.26
CA ILE A 171 1.94 7.49 -17.04
C ILE A 171 1.71 8.11 -15.68
N ALA A 172 1.11 9.30 -15.66
CA ALA A 172 0.70 9.97 -14.43
C ALA A 172 -0.66 9.44 -13.98
N ILE A 173 -0.80 9.17 -12.70
CA ILE A 173 -1.97 8.57 -12.06
C ILE A 173 -2.34 9.40 -10.85
N ASN A 174 -3.64 9.66 -10.72
CA ASN A 174 -4.20 10.35 -9.57
C ASN A 174 -5.18 9.42 -8.82
N LEU A 175 -4.65 8.63 -7.88
CA LEU A 175 -5.47 7.78 -7.03
C LEU A 175 -6.34 8.57 -6.04
N TRP A 176 -6.14 9.88 -5.88
CA TRP A 176 -7.11 10.70 -5.13
C TRP A 176 -8.45 10.75 -5.86
N ASN A 177 -8.46 10.83 -7.19
CA ASN A 177 -9.71 10.81 -7.98
C ASN A 177 -10.43 9.45 -7.82
N LEU A 178 -9.67 8.35 -7.74
CA LEU A 178 -10.24 7.04 -7.40
C LEU A 178 -10.95 7.05 -6.04
N LEU A 179 -10.37 7.70 -5.03
CA LEU A 179 -10.97 7.76 -3.68
C LEU A 179 -12.13 8.76 -3.58
N ALA A 180 -11.96 9.96 -4.13
CA ALA A 180 -12.90 11.06 -3.98
C ALA A 180 -14.07 10.98 -4.96
N GLU A 181 -13.82 10.53 -6.19
CA GLU A 181 -14.81 10.52 -7.28
C GLU A 181 -15.21 9.09 -7.67
N GLY A 182 -14.47 8.08 -7.22
CA GLY A 182 -14.70 6.68 -7.62
C GLY A 182 -14.22 6.38 -9.04
N ASP A 183 -13.32 7.20 -9.59
CA ASP A 183 -12.81 7.00 -10.94
C ASP A 183 -11.83 5.81 -11.00
N ILE A 184 -12.36 4.66 -11.44
CA ILE A 184 -11.59 3.42 -11.60
C ILE A 184 -10.55 3.50 -12.72
N THR A 185 -10.61 4.50 -13.59
CA THR A 185 -9.67 4.62 -14.71
C THR A 185 -8.27 5.01 -14.26
N GLU A 186 -8.16 5.60 -13.07
CA GLU A 186 -6.90 5.92 -12.42
C GLU A 186 -6.18 4.66 -11.90
N ASP A 187 -6.89 3.55 -11.68
CA ASP A 187 -6.26 2.28 -11.29
C ASP A 187 -5.80 1.49 -12.51
N ILE A 188 -4.74 1.98 -13.16
CA ILE A 188 -4.24 1.39 -14.41
C ILE A 188 -3.73 -0.04 -14.20
N LEU A 189 -3.87 -0.85 -15.24
CA LEU A 189 -3.31 -2.19 -15.31
C LEU A 189 -1.80 -2.10 -15.62
N LEU A 190 -1.01 -2.85 -14.86
CA LEU A 190 0.43 -2.92 -14.98
C LEU A 190 0.85 -3.93 -16.03
N GLN A 191 2.07 -3.74 -16.55
CA GLN A 191 2.72 -4.61 -17.51
C GLN A 191 4.08 -5.07 -16.98
N GLU A 192 4.63 -6.10 -17.63
CA GLU A 192 5.96 -6.63 -17.30
C GLU A 192 7.02 -5.53 -17.43
N GLY A 193 7.82 -5.35 -16.37
CA GLY A 193 8.89 -4.36 -16.32
C GLY A 193 8.44 -2.95 -15.94
N ASP A 194 7.15 -2.74 -15.61
CA ASP A 194 6.68 -1.45 -15.11
C ASP A 194 7.37 -1.08 -13.78
N THR A 195 7.67 0.21 -13.61
CA THR A 195 8.15 0.78 -12.36
C THR A 195 7.11 1.76 -11.82
N VAL A 196 6.53 1.45 -10.68
CA VAL A 196 5.58 2.29 -9.95
C VAL A 196 6.34 3.16 -8.96
N VAL A 197 6.16 4.47 -9.05
CA VAL A 197 6.78 5.47 -8.18
C VAL A 197 5.69 6.19 -7.40
N VAL A 198 5.76 6.10 -6.08
CA VAL A 198 4.87 6.79 -5.16
C VAL A 198 5.64 7.95 -4.54
N PRO A 199 5.44 9.20 -4.96
CA PRO A 199 6.17 10.33 -4.38
C PRO A 199 5.76 10.63 -2.93
N GLU A 200 6.58 11.42 -2.26
CA GLU A 200 6.29 12.00 -0.95
C GLU A 200 5.46 13.27 -1.12
N ALA A 201 4.50 13.53 -0.23
CA ALA A 201 3.68 14.73 -0.28
C ALA A 201 4.36 15.94 0.35
N ASP A 202 4.41 17.05 -0.37
CA ASP A 202 4.94 18.33 0.14
C ASP A 202 4.10 18.89 1.29
N THR A 203 2.77 18.72 1.22
CA THR A 203 1.81 19.20 2.22
C THR A 203 0.71 18.18 2.45
N LEU A 204 0.47 17.83 3.71
CA LEU A 204 -0.59 16.91 4.12
C LEU A 204 -1.64 17.66 4.95
N LEU A 205 -2.89 17.66 4.48
CA LEU A 205 -4.02 18.15 5.25
C LEU A 205 -4.51 17.05 6.22
N PRO A 206 -4.81 17.35 7.49
CA PRO A 206 -5.27 16.35 8.45
C PRO A 206 -6.47 15.51 8.00
N ALA A 207 -7.44 16.14 7.32
CA ALA A 207 -8.60 15.46 6.77
C ALA A 207 -8.22 14.46 5.66
N GLU A 208 -7.23 14.79 4.83
CA GLU A 208 -6.78 13.92 3.75
C GLU A 208 -6.01 12.71 4.29
N ILE A 209 -5.21 12.89 5.35
CA ILE A 209 -4.50 11.78 6.01
C ILE A 209 -5.48 10.70 6.46
N ALA A 210 -6.63 11.09 7.01
CA ALA A 210 -7.64 10.14 7.48
C ALA A 210 -8.28 9.34 6.33
N GLU A 211 -8.62 10.01 5.22
CA GLU A 211 -9.17 9.38 4.03
C GLU A 211 -8.15 8.43 3.37
N VAL A 212 -6.90 8.89 3.23
CA VAL A 212 -5.80 8.08 2.70
C VAL A 212 -5.56 6.87 3.58
N ALA A 213 -5.55 7.02 4.91
CA ALA A 213 -5.38 5.92 5.85
C ALA A 213 -6.53 4.89 5.79
N ALA A 214 -7.74 5.29 5.36
CA ALA A 214 -8.88 4.40 5.18
C ALA A 214 -8.93 3.71 3.80
N ALA A 215 -8.05 4.11 2.86
CA ALA A 215 -8.02 3.56 1.51
C ALA A 215 -7.74 2.05 1.50
N SER A 216 -8.30 1.34 0.52
CA SER A 216 -8.08 -0.11 0.36
C SER A 216 -6.62 -0.48 0.05
N PHE A 217 -5.83 0.46 -0.44
CA PHE A 217 -4.40 0.33 -0.73
C PHE A 217 -3.50 0.90 0.38
N SER A 218 -4.09 1.29 1.51
CA SER A 218 -3.38 1.54 2.77
C SER A 218 -3.28 0.25 3.59
N PRO A 219 -2.32 0.17 4.53
CA PRO A 219 -2.18 -1.03 5.37
C PRO A 219 -3.42 -1.23 6.26
N ASN A 220 -3.79 -2.49 6.52
CA ASN A 220 -4.95 -2.81 7.37
C ASN A 220 -4.73 -2.51 8.86
N THR A 221 -3.47 -2.43 9.30
CA THR A 221 -3.09 -2.16 10.68
C THR A 221 -1.85 -1.27 10.71
N ILE A 222 -1.74 -0.44 11.74
CA ILE A 222 -0.53 0.31 12.09
C ILE A 222 0.06 -0.27 13.38
N ARG A 223 1.38 -0.14 13.53
CA ARG A 223 2.10 -0.57 14.71
C ARG A 223 2.39 0.62 15.59
N VAL A 224 2.04 0.53 16.85
CA VAL A 224 2.27 1.58 17.85
C VAL A 224 3.01 0.96 19.03
N ASN A 225 3.96 1.67 19.62
CA ASN A 225 4.72 1.16 20.76
C ASN A 225 4.20 1.81 22.05
N VAL A 226 3.65 1.01 22.96
CA VAL A 226 3.15 1.49 24.25
C VAL A 226 4.13 1.09 25.35
N VAL A 227 4.65 2.07 26.07
CA VAL A 227 5.64 1.86 27.12
C VAL A 227 5.22 2.52 28.43
N GLY A 228 5.68 1.94 29.54
CA GLY A 228 5.42 2.44 30.88
C GLY A 228 4.29 1.69 31.59
N GLU A 229 3.48 2.44 32.35
CA GLU A 229 2.49 1.87 33.28
C GLU A 229 1.16 1.54 32.59
N VAL A 230 1.19 0.54 31.72
CA VAL A 230 0.00 -0.11 31.14
C VAL A 230 -0.01 -1.59 31.52
N ASP A 231 -1.13 -2.27 31.30
CA ASP A 231 -1.22 -3.70 31.62
C ASP A 231 -0.38 -4.57 30.67
N ASN A 232 -0.36 -4.25 29.37
CA ASN A 232 0.41 -4.97 28.36
C ASN A 232 1.33 -4.00 27.59
N PRO A 233 2.50 -3.64 28.14
CA PRO A 233 3.47 -2.81 27.43
C PRO A 233 4.10 -3.58 26.27
N GLY A 234 4.40 -2.87 25.19
CA GLY A 234 5.03 -3.40 23.99
C GLY A 234 4.44 -2.84 22.71
N VAL A 235 4.76 -3.49 21.60
CA VAL A 235 4.20 -3.15 20.29
C VAL A 235 2.80 -3.71 20.18
N ILE A 236 1.83 -2.84 19.90
CA ILE A 236 0.45 -3.19 19.60
C ILE A 236 0.15 -2.94 18.12
N GLU A 237 -0.80 -3.69 17.59
CA GLU A 237 -1.34 -3.50 16.24
C GLU A 237 -2.76 -2.98 16.36
N VAL A 238 -3.03 -1.84 15.74
CA VAL A 238 -4.35 -1.20 15.75
C VAL A 238 -4.74 -0.80 14.33
N PRO A 239 -6.04 -0.70 13.99
CA PRO A 239 -6.45 -0.20 12.69
C PRO A 239 -5.91 1.23 12.42
N PRO A 240 -5.74 1.63 11.15
CA PRO A 240 -5.54 3.04 10.80
C PRO A 240 -6.68 3.91 11.37
N ASN A 241 -6.41 5.20 11.58
CA ASN A 241 -7.35 6.13 12.22
C ASN A 241 -7.76 5.76 13.66
N THR A 242 -6.94 4.97 14.37
CA THR A 242 -7.15 4.72 15.80
C THR A 242 -6.75 5.94 16.63
N PRO A 243 -7.61 6.50 17.50
CA PRO A 243 -7.26 7.59 18.39
C PRO A 243 -6.34 7.14 19.54
N LEU A 244 -5.58 8.07 20.11
CA LEU A 244 -4.64 7.82 21.21
C LEU A 244 -5.26 7.04 22.37
N SER A 245 -6.46 7.43 22.81
CA SER A 245 -7.15 6.79 23.93
C SER A 245 -7.43 5.31 23.68
N GLN A 246 -7.85 4.97 22.45
CA GLN A 246 -8.07 3.59 22.04
C GLN A 246 -6.76 2.80 21.92
N GLY A 247 -5.65 3.44 21.54
CA GLY A 247 -4.33 2.82 21.59
C GLY A 247 -3.91 2.40 23.00
N VAL A 248 -4.18 3.24 24.02
CA VAL A 248 -3.92 2.88 25.42
C VAL A 248 -4.82 1.73 25.86
N LEU A 249 -6.10 1.74 25.48
CA LEU A 249 -7.03 0.63 25.78
C LEU A 249 -6.61 -0.68 25.10
N ALA A 250 -6.10 -0.62 23.87
CA ALA A 250 -5.58 -1.78 23.15
C ALA A 250 -4.35 -2.39 23.84
N ALA A 251 -3.59 -1.60 24.60
CA ALA A 251 -2.53 -2.08 25.49
C ALA A 251 -3.04 -2.64 26.83
N GLY A 252 -4.35 -2.84 26.99
CA GLY A 252 -4.99 -3.31 28.22
C GLY A 252 -5.39 -2.18 29.18
N GLY A 253 -5.15 -0.92 28.83
CA GLY A 253 -5.45 0.22 29.68
C GLY A 253 -4.36 0.53 30.70
N PHE A 254 -4.71 1.41 31.64
CA PHE A 254 -3.82 1.87 32.70
C PHE A 254 -3.75 0.86 33.85
N ASN A 255 -2.54 0.53 34.31
CA ASN A 255 -2.38 -0.28 35.51
C ASN A 255 -2.56 0.57 36.80
N ASN A 256 -2.61 -0.07 37.97
CA ASN A 256 -2.83 0.61 39.27
C ASN A 256 -1.76 1.63 39.69
N ARG A 257 -0.62 1.69 39.00
CA ARG A 257 0.49 2.61 39.27
C ARG A 257 0.59 3.73 38.23
N ALA A 258 -0.26 3.70 37.21
CA ALA A 258 -0.26 4.63 36.12
C ALA A 258 -0.73 6.02 36.54
N ARG A 259 -0.18 7.04 35.89
CA ARG A 259 -0.77 8.37 35.89
C ARG A 259 -1.85 8.42 34.81
N THR A 260 -3.11 8.44 35.23
CA THR A 260 -4.26 8.45 34.32
C THR A 260 -4.57 9.82 33.73
N SER A 261 -4.06 10.91 34.32
CA SER A 261 -4.37 12.28 33.91
C SER A 261 -3.76 12.68 32.57
N ASN A 262 -2.58 12.16 32.23
CA ASN A 262 -1.88 12.54 31.02
C ASN A 262 -0.96 11.42 30.50
N VAL A 263 -0.87 11.34 29.18
CA VAL A 263 0.00 10.42 28.46
C VAL A 263 0.87 11.22 27.52
N GLU A 264 2.07 10.73 27.28
CA GLU A 264 3.02 11.39 26.41
C GLU A 264 3.10 10.65 25.08
N LEU A 265 2.75 11.35 24.00
CA LEU A 265 2.86 10.85 22.64
C LEU A 265 4.17 11.37 22.05
N ILE A 266 5.01 10.46 21.58
CA ILE A 266 6.22 10.75 20.84
C ILE A 266 5.99 10.32 19.39
N ARG A 267 6.18 11.27 18.48
CA ARG A 267 6.02 11.06 17.03
C ARG A 267 7.30 11.48 16.32
N LEU A 268 7.80 10.62 15.43
CA LEU A 268 8.86 10.97 14.50
C LEU A 268 8.24 11.73 13.33
N ASN A 269 8.70 12.95 13.09
CA ASN A 269 8.30 13.75 11.95
C ASN A 269 9.17 13.40 10.74
N LEU A 270 8.65 13.74 9.57
CA LEU A 270 9.26 13.50 8.26
C LEU A 270 10.67 14.09 8.13
N ASN A 271 10.89 15.27 8.71
CA ASN A 271 12.20 15.95 8.74
C ASN A 271 13.20 15.33 9.74
N GLY A 272 12.92 14.16 10.29
CA GLY A 272 13.74 13.47 11.29
C GLY A 272 13.68 14.07 12.70
N THR A 273 12.90 15.14 12.92
CA THR A 273 12.67 15.66 14.27
C THR A 273 11.64 14.82 15.02
N VAL A 274 11.63 14.93 16.34
CA VAL A 274 10.68 14.20 17.19
C VAL A 274 9.76 15.21 17.89
N THR A 275 8.46 15.07 17.67
CA THR A 275 7.44 15.80 18.43
C THR A 275 7.11 15.02 19.70
N ARG A 276 7.06 15.72 20.83
CA ARG A 276 6.69 15.16 22.13
C ARG A 276 5.55 15.97 22.70
N SER A 277 4.37 15.35 22.77
CA SER A 277 3.14 15.99 23.20
C SER A 277 2.65 15.33 24.49
N SER A 278 2.46 16.11 25.55
CA SER A 278 1.81 15.63 26.77
C SER A 278 0.32 15.95 26.68
N LEU A 279 -0.49 14.91 26.54
CA LEU A 279 -1.92 15.00 26.22
C LEU A 279 -2.72 14.54 27.42
N ALA A 280 -3.75 15.31 27.79
CA ALA A 280 -4.69 14.89 28.82
C ALA A 280 -5.57 13.77 28.26
N ILE A 281 -5.63 12.62 28.93
CA ILE A 281 -6.47 11.52 28.47
C ILE A 281 -7.87 11.68 29.02
N ASP A 282 -8.81 11.83 28.10
CA ASP A 282 -10.24 11.70 28.35
C ASP A 282 -10.79 10.59 27.46
N PHE A 283 -11.21 9.47 28.07
CA PHE A 283 -11.80 8.34 27.34
C PHE A 283 -13.23 8.62 26.87
N ALA A 284 -13.88 9.67 27.38
CA ALA A 284 -15.18 10.12 26.89
C ALA A 284 -15.05 11.12 25.72
N ALA A 285 -13.85 11.65 25.47
CA ALA A 285 -13.60 12.53 24.34
C ALA A 285 -13.51 11.75 23.02
N GLY A 286 -14.10 12.33 21.97
CA GLY A 286 -13.98 11.85 20.59
C GLY A 286 -12.58 12.08 20.01
N ILE A 287 -12.47 12.06 18.68
CA ILE A 287 -11.23 12.38 17.97
C ILE A 287 -10.99 13.90 18.09
N ASP A 288 -9.85 14.30 18.64
CA ASP A 288 -9.45 15.70 18.84
C ASP A 288 -7.93 15.80 18.72
N GLU A 289 -7.40 16.57 17.76
CA GLU A 289 -5.94 16.68 17.58
C GLU A 289 -5.20 17.21 18.81
N SER A 290 -5.88 17.97 19.67
CA SER A 290 -5.27 18.61 20.84
C SER A 290 -5.17 17.70 22.07
N ASN A 291 -6.07 16.72 22.21
CA ASN A 291 -6.16 15.85 23.38
C ASN A 291 -6.15 14.35 23.04
N ASN A 292 -6.76 13.98 21.92
CA ASN A 292 -6.94 12.61 21.47
C ASN A 292 -6.65 12.45 19.96
N PRO A 293 -5.40 12.73 19.52
CA PRO A 293 -5.04 12.69 18.11
C PRO A 293 -5.08 11.27 17.56
N LEU A 294 -5.25 11.15 16.24
CA LEU A 294 -5.09 9.89 15.53
C LEU A 294 -3.64 9.41 15.61
N LEU A 295 -3.46 8.14 15.93
CA LEU A 295 -2.17 7.47 15.98
C LEU A 295 -1.66 7.21 14.57
N ARG A 296 -0.34 7.33 14.42
CA ARG A 296 0.40 7.02 13.21
C ARG A 296 1.27 5.80 13.44
N ASN A 297 1.64 5.15 12.35
CA ASN A 297 2.56 4.03 12.42
C ASN A 297 3.90 4.47 13.04
N ASN A 298 4.42 3.65 13.95
CA ASN A 298 5.61 3.90 14.77
C ASN A 298 5.49 5.01 15.83
N ASP A 299 4.27 5.50 16.12
CA ASP A 299 4.07 6.36 17.29
C ASP A 299 4.47 5.61 18.59
N ILE A 300 4.98 6.37 19.56
CA ILE A 300 5.32 5.84 20.89
C ILE A 300 4.44 6.52 21.93
N ILE A 301 3.68 5.71 22.65
CA ILE A 301 2.81 6.13 23.74
C ILE A 301 3.53 5.83 25.05
N ILE A 302 3.84 6.86 25.84
CA ILE A 302 4.47 6.73 27.16
C ILE A 302 3.47 7.03 28.25
N VAL A 303 3.18 6.03 29.07
CA VAL A 303 2.39 6.19 30.30
C VAL A 303 3.32 6.28 31.50
N LYS A 304 3.35 7.46 32.13
CA LYS A 304 4.20 7.72 33.29
C LYS A 304 3.57 7.16 34.58
N ARG A 305 4.40 6.96 35.60
CA ARG A 305 3.98 6.58 36.95
C ARG A 305 3.21 7.71 37.67
N SER A 306 2.31 7.33 38.55
CA SER A 306 1.62 8.26 39.46
C SER A 306 2.56 8.74 40.58
N ALA A 307 2.29 9.94 41.10
CA ALA A 307 3.10 10.55 42.16
C ALA A 307 3.02 9.76 43.48
N SER A 308 1.87 9.13 43.78
CA SER A 308 1.67 8.28 44.96
C SER A 308 2.46 6.98 44.90
N ALA A 309 2.56 6.35 43.72
CA ALA A 309 3.39 5.15 43.53
C ALA A 309 4.89 5.43 43.76
N THR A 310 5.35 6.63 43.38
CA THR A 310 6.76 7.03 43.57
C THR A 310 7.11 7.22 45.06
N ILE A 311 6.15 7.66 45.89
CA ILE A 311 6.36 7.90 47.32
C ILE A 311 6.30 6.60 48.14
N ALA A 312 5.43 5.65 47.78
CA ALA A 312 5.31 4.36 48.47
C ALA A 312 6.64 3.56 48.44
N ASP A 313 7.30 3.49 47.29
CA ASP A 313 8.58 2.78 47.13
C ASP A 313 9.72 3.44 47.93
N THR A 314 9.70 4.77 48.09
CA THR A 314 10.69 5.50 48.91
C THR A 314 10.49 5.30 50.42
N LEU A 315 9.26 5.06 50.86
CA LEU A 315 8.99 4.74 52.27
C LEU A 315 9.39 3.29 52.59
N ASP A 316 9.15 2.35 51.68
CA ASP A 316 9.52 0.94 51.88
C ASP A 316 11.05 0.73 51.95
N THR A 317 11.80 1.46 51.11
CA THR A 317 13.28 1.44 51.12
C THR A 317 13.91 2.14 52.34
N LEU A 318 13.19 3.04 53.02
CA LEU A 318 13.65 3.70 54.25
C LEU A 318 13.29 2.94 55.53
N VAL A 319 12.18 2.20 55.54
CA VAL A 319 11.69 1.48 56.73
C VAL A 319 12.32 0.09 56.89
N THR A 320 12.75 -0.54 55.79
CA THR A 320 13.39 -1.87 55.79
C THR A 320 14.67 -2.00 56.64
N PRO A 321 15.56 -0.99 56.80
CA PRO A 321 16.68 -1.08 57.75
C PRO A 321 16.28 -0.84 59.23
N LEU A 322 15.18 -0.14 59.52
CA LEU A 322 14.73 0.15 60.89
C LEU A 322 14.09 -1.07 61.58
N GLY A 323 13.43 -1.96 60.83
CA GLY A 323 12.88 -3.20 61.38
C GLY A 323 13.93 -4.19 61.91
N ARG A 324 15.18 -4.12 61.43
CA ARG A 324 16.30 -4.93 61.94
C ARG A 324 16.93 -4.36 63.21
N ALA A 325 16.72 -3.08 63.53
CA ALA A 325 17.22 -2.48 64.76
C ALA A 325 16.36 -2.85 65.98
N PHE A 326 15.07 -3.11 65.80
CA PHE A 326 14.17 -3.44 66.91
C PHE A 326 14.21 -4.90 67.37
N SER A 327 14.82 -5.83 66.61
CA SER A 327 15.02 -7.22 67.09
C SER A 327 16.21 -7.37 68.06
N LEU A 328 16.94 -6.29 68.33
CA LEU A 328 18.03 -6.28 69.32
C LEU A 328 17.57 -5.80 70.72
N PHE A 329 16.33 -5.34 70.87
CA PHE A 329 15.83 -4.74 72.13
C PHE A 329 14.83 -5.60 72.92
N THR A 330 14.52 -6.82 72.49
CA THR A 330 13.79 -7.80 73.32
C THR A 330 14.78 -8.80 73.91
N LEU A 331 15.54 -8.37 74.92
CA LEU A 331 16.26 -9.26 75.82
C LEU A 331 15.23 -10.04 76.67
N PRO A 332 15.24 -11.39 76.71
CA PRO A 332 14.53 -12.11 77.75
C PRO A 332 15.25 -11.89 79.08
N LEU A 333 14.59 -11.24 80.03
CA LEU A 333 15.00 -11.20 81.44
C LEU A 333 14.82 -12.60 82.05
N SER A 334 15.82 -13.46 81.86
CA SER A 334 15.94 -14.76 82.56
C SER A 334 17.32 -14.91 83.21
N ILE A 335 17.81 -13.83 83.82
CA ILE A 335 18.98 -13.84 84.71
C ILE A 335 18.55 -13.26 86.06
N LEU A 336 17.89 -14.06 86.88
CA LEU A 336 17.79 -13.91 88.34
C LEU A 336 17.18 -15.21 88.89
N ASN A 337 18.02 -16.25 88.92
CA ASN A 337 17.89 -17.42 89.80
C ASN A 337 19.29 -18.01 89.97
N LEU A 338 20.12 -17.25 90.69
CA LEU A 338 21.38 -17.73 91.25
C LEU A 338 21.74 -16.77 92.38
N PHE A 339 21.07 -16.91 93.52
CA PHE A 339 21.56 -16.79 94.89
C PHE A 339 20.36 -16.86 95.85
N GLU A 340 20.43 -17.85 96.75
CA GLU A 340 19.50 -18.30 97.81
C GLU A 340 18.24 -19.09 97.40
#